data_AF-A0A9W8EUA7-F1
#
_entry.id   AF-A0A9W8EUA7-F1
#
_cell.length_a   1.000
_cell.length_b   1.000
_cell.length_c   1.000
_cell.angle_alpha   90.00
_cell.angle_beta   90.00
_cell.angle_gamma   90.00
#
_symmetry.space_group_name_H-M   'P 1'
#
loop_
_entity.id
_entity.type
_entity.pdbx_description
1 polymer ?
#
loop_
_entity_poly.entity_id
_entity_poly.type
_entity_poly.pdbx_seq_one_letter_code
_entity_poly.pdbx_strand_id
1 'polypeptide(L)'
;MDNINSDVWDLDHDDATTERMILDHTQQKLKREFTNTGYRAGLDASKTTTMQEGFDQGLSYSIPHGQTAGTVLGALVARRTVYRKLNIVCPPQVDALIMRLRALTHTQALDKSVTDSDPTTESFKTLVEEANAVLVSE
;
A
#
# COMPACT_ATOMS: atom_id res chain seq x y z
N MET A 1 -34.81 60.44 -55.29
CA MET A 1 -33.39 60.24 -54.97
C MET A 1 -33.15 60.70 -53.55
N ASP A 2 -32.59 59.96 -52.60
CA ASP A 2 -32.21 58.55 -52.55
C ASP A 2 -32.29 58.09 -51.11
N ASN A 3 -32.40 56.78 -50.98
CA ASN A 3 -32.58 55.95 -49.80
C ASN A 3 -31.51 56.19 -48.72
N ILE A 4 -31.83 56.96 -47.67
CA ILE A 4 -30.98 57.14 -46.47
C ILE A 4 -31.78 56.67 -45.24
N ASN A 5 -32.22 55.40 -45.20
CA ASN A 5 -32.58 54.80 -43.90
C ASN A 5 -32.77 53.27 -43.96
N SER A 6 -31.70 52.50 -44.10
CA SER A 6 -31.77 51.06 -43.80
C SER A 6 -30.48 50.43 -43.28
N ASP A 7 -29.51 51.22 -42.80
CA ASP A 7 -28.15 50.72 -42.48
C ASP A 7 -27.62 51.27 -41.14
N VAL A 8 -28.49 51.37 -40.14
CA VAL A 8 -28.11 51.76 -38.76
C VAL A 8 -28.48 50.68 -37.74
N TRP A 9 -29.33 49.73 -38.13
CA TRP A 9 -29.87 48.67 -37.26
C TRP A 9 -29.44 47.24 -37.65
N ASP A 10 -28.56 47.08 -38.65
CA ASP A 10 -27.94 45.77 -38.98
C ASP A 10 -26.82 45.38 -37.99
N LEU A 11 -26.51 46.24 -37.01
CA LEU A 11 -25.50 46.00 -35.98
C LEU A 11 -25.94 45.00 -34.90
N ASP A 12 -27.23 44.70 -34.80
CA ASP A 12 -27.78 43.81 -33.76
C ASP A 12 -27.73 42.32 -34.16
N HIS A 13 -27.57 42.02 -35.46
CA HIS A 13 -27.45 40.65 -35.97
C HIS A 13 -26.04 40.07 -35.75
N ASP A 14 -25.02 40.93 -35.79
CA ASP A 14 -23.63 40.55 -35.50
C ASP A 14 -23.39 40.32 -34.01
N ASP A 15 -24.11 41.01 -33.12
CA ASP A 15 -23.94 40.86 -31.66
C ASP A 15 -24.53 39.53 -31.15
N ALA A 16 -25.74 39.15 -31.58
CA ALA A 16 -26.37 37.88 -31.19
C ALA A 16 -25.61 36.65 -31.73
N THR A 17 -25.01 36.77 -32.92
CA THR A 17 -24.18 35.69 -33.49
C THR A 17 -22.83 35.59 -32.80
N THR A 18 -22.22 36.73 -32.44
CA THR A 18 -20.97 36.80 -31.66
C THR A 18 -21.17 36.26 -30.25
N GLU A 19 -22.26 36.62 -29.56
CA GLU A 19 -22.60 36.11 -28.23
C GLU A 19 -22.78 34.59 -28.27
N ARG A 20 -23.50 34.07 -29.27
CA ARG A 20 -23.69 32.62 -29.45
C ARG A 20 -22.38 31.88 -29.74
N MET A 21 -21.46 32.51 -30.48
CA MET A 21 -20.12 31.96 -30.75
C MET A 21 -19.24 31.96 -29.49
N ILE A 22 -19.32 33.01 -28.66
CA ILE A 22 -18.61 33.09 -27.37
C ILE A 22 -19.17 32.04 -26.40
N LEU A 23 -20.48 31.86 -26.36
CA LEU A 23 -21.15 30.85 -25.53
C LEU A 23 -20.75 29.43 -25.93
N ASP A 24 -20.76 29.10 -27.23
CA ASP A 24 -20.30 27.78 -27.69
C ASP A 24 -18.81 27.55 -27.40
N HIS A 25 -17.97 28.57 -27.62
CA HIS A 25 -16.54 28.48 -27.31
C HIS A 25 -16.28 28.28 -25.80
N THR A 26 -16.98 29.02 -24.94
CA THR A 26 -16.84 28.89 -23.48
C THR A 26 -17.39 27.55 -22.99
N GLN A 27 -18.51 27.07 -23.54
CA GLN A 27 -19.06 25.75 -23.24
C GLN A 27 -18.10 24.62 -23.66
N GLN A 28 -17.49 24.72 -24.84
CA GLN A 28 -16.49 23.76 -25.30
C GLN A 28 -15.23 23.79 -24.43
N LYS A 29 -14.76 24.97 -24.04
CA LYS A 29 -13.62 25.13 -23.12
C LYS A 29 -13.92 24.46 -21.77
N LEU A 30 -15.07 24.78 -21.19
CA LEU A 30 -15.50 24.22 -19.91
C LEU A 30 -15.63 22.69 -19.98
N LYS A 31 -16.19 22.14 -21.07
CA LYS A 31 -16.28 20.70 -21.31
C LYS A 31 -14.90 20.03 -21.38
N ARG A 32 -13.93 20.66 -22.07
CA ARG A 32 -12.54 20.16 -22.15
C ARG A 32 -11.88 20.18 -20.78
N GLU A 33 -12.05 21.25 -20.01
CA GLU A 33 -11.49 21.40 -18.67
C GLU A 33 -12.07 20.35 -17.71
N PHE A 34 -13.38 20.12 -17.71
CA PHE A 34 -14.00 19.08 -16.90
C PHE A 34 -13.55 17.67 -17.31
N THR A 35 -13.44 17.40 -18.61
CA THR A 35 -13.00 16.08 -19.09
C THR A 35 -11.55 15.80 -18.70
N ASN A 36 -10.66 16.78 -18.89
CA ASN A 36 -9.25 16.64 -18.54
C ASN A 36 -9.06 16.53 -17.02
N THR A 37 -9.76 17.38 -16.25
CA THR A 37 -9.72 17.33 -14.78
C THR A 37 -10.28 16.01 -14.26
N GLY A 38 -11.40 15.54 -14.80
CA GLY A 38 -11.99 14.25 -14.44
C GLY A 38 -11.09 13.08 -14.77
N TYR A 39 -10.44 13.10 -15.93
CA TYR A 39 -9.47 12.07 -16.33
C TYR A 39 -8.26 12.03 -15.39
N ARG A 40 -7.68 13.19 -15.05
CA ARG A 40 -6.55 13.29 -14.12
C ARG A 40 -6.94 12.83 -12.72
N ALA A 41 -8.10 13.27 -12.23
CA ALA A 41 -8.62 12.83 -10.93
C ALA A 41 -8.87 11.31 -10.90
N GLY A 42 -9.38 10.73 -11.99
CA GLY A 42 -9.57 9.29 -12.12
C GLY A 42 -8.25 8.51 -12.10
N LEU A 43 -7.22 9.00 -12.78
CA LEU A 43 -5.90 8.38 -12.75
C LEU A 43 -5.27 8.43 -11.35
N ASP A 44 -5.37 9.56 -10.67
CA ASP A 44 -4.80 9.71 -9.33
C ASP A 44 -5.57 8.87 -8.31
N ALA A 45 -6.90 8.85 -8.37
CA ALA A 45 -7.72 7.95 -7.57
C ALA A 45 -7.34 6.48 -7.80
N SER A 46 -7.19 6.06 -9.05
CA SER A 46 -6.81 4.67 -9.37
C SER A 46 -5.43 4.31 -8.83
N LYS A 47 -4.43 5.19 -8.90
CA LYS A 47 -3.10 4.94 -8.32
C LYS A 47 -3.18 4.76 -6.81
N THR A 48 -3.92 5.64 -6.14
CA THR A 48 -4.09 5.57 -4.69
C THR A 48 -4.80 4.28 -4.30
N THR A 49 -5.86 3.90 -5.01
CA THR A 49 -6.55 2.63 -4.78
C THR A 49 -5.62 1.44 -4.98
N THR A 50 -4.92 1.34 -6.11
CA THR A 50 -4.00 0.22 -6.36
C THR A 50 -2.86 0.16 -5.33
N MET A 51 -2.35 1.31 -4.89
CA MET A 51 -1.34 1.37 -3.84
C MET A 51 -1.88 0.87 -2.50
N GLN A 52 -3.10 1.26 -2.13
CA GLN A 52 -3.76 0.80 -0.92
C GLN A 52 -4.06 -0.69 -0.97
N GLU A 53 -4.60 -1.19 -2.08
CA GLU A 53 -4.85 -2.62 -2.29
C GLU A 53 -3.56 -3.45 -2.16
N GLY A 54 -2.45 -2.98 -2.76
CA GLY A 54 -1.16 -3.63 -2.64
C GLY A 54 -0.63 -3.64 -1.21
N PHE A 55 -0.82 -2.55 -0.47
CA PHE A 55 -0.46 -2.47 0.95
C PHE A 55 -1.32 -3.41 1.80
N ASP A 56 -2.65 -3.40 1.63
CA ASP A 56 -3.59 -4.21 2.39
C ASP A 56 -3.33 -5.69 2.18
N GLN A 57 -3.06 -6.11 0.93
CA GLN A 57 -2.67 -7.49 0.63
C GLN A 57 -1.36 -7.86 1.34
N GLY A 58 -0.31 -7.04 1.21
CA GLY A 58 0.97 -7.30 1.88
C GLY A 58 0.85 -7.32 3.41
N LEU A 59 0.01 -6.45 3.97
CA LEU A 59 -0.26 -6.40 5.40
C LEU A 59 -1.00 -7.67 5.85
N SER A 60 -2.02 -8.10 5.09
CA SER A 60 -2.76 -9.34 5.38
C SER A 60 -1.85 -10.57 5.38
N TYR A 61 -0.85 -10.65 4.50
CA TYR A 61 0.11 -11.76 4.49
C TYR A 61 1.11 -11.69 5.65
N SER A 62 1.57 -10.49 6.02
CA SER A 62 2.61 -10.32 7.04
C SER A 62 2.10 -10.43 8.48
N ILE A 63 0.85 -10.05 8.76
CA ILE A 63 0.27 -10.09 10.13
C ILE A 63 0.37 -11.48 10.78
N PRO A 64 -0.08 -12.59 10.14
CA PRO A 64 -0.01 -13.91 10.74
C PRO A 64 1.44 -14.37 11.03
N HIS A 65 2.36 -14.01 10.14
CA HIS A 65 3.79 -14.35 10.29
C HIS A 65 4.41 -13.58 11.46
N GLY A 66 4.12 -12.28 11.56
CA GLY A 66 4.56 -11.44 12.67
C GLY A 66 3.99 -11.90 14.02
N GLN A 67 2.71 -12.27 14.07
CA GLN A 67 2.08 -12.82 15.27
C GLN A 67 2.73 -14.13 15.71
N THR A 68 2.97 -15.05 14.78
CA THR A 68 3.61 -16.33 15.06
C THR A 68 5.04 -16.14 15.56
N ALA A 69 5.84 -15.31 14.85
CA ALA A 69 7.20 -14.99 15.24
C ALA A 69 7.27 -14.34 16.63
N GLY A 70 6.39 -13.38 16.90
CA GLY A 70 6.31 -12.69 18.19
C GLY A 70 5.94 -13.64 19.33
N THR A 71 4.99 -14.56 19.09
CA THR A 71 4.55 -15.55 20.09
C THR A 71 5.70 -16.50 20.45
N VAL A 72 6.38 -17.07 19.45
CA VAL A 72 7.50 -17.99 19.65
C VAL A 72 8.67 -17.29 20.34
N LEU A 73 9.01 -16.08 19.89
CA LEU A 73 10.07 -15.28 20.51
C LEU A 73 9.75 -14.95 21.98
N GLY A 74 8.50 -14.59 22.26
CA GLY A 74 8.02 -14.32 23.61
C GLY A 74 8.16 -15.54 24.52
N ALA A 75 7.75 -16.72 24.05
CA ALA A 75 7.88 -17.97 24.80
C ALA A 75 9.34 -18.34 25.09
N LEU A 76 10.24 -18.22 24.11
CA LEU A 76 11.68 -18.50 24.30
C LEU A 76 12.32 -17.52 25.29
N VAL A 77 12.00 -16.23 25.21
CA VAL A 77 12.51 -15.21 26.14
C VAL A 77 11.96 -15.43 27.56
N ALA A 78 10.68 -15.78 27.69
CA ALA A 78 10.09 -16.12 28.97
C ALA A 78 10.82 -17.32 29.60
N ARG A 79 11.05 -18.39 28.83
CA ARG A 79 11.77 -19.58 29.29
C ARG A 79 13.20 -19.27 29.72
N ARG A 80 13.94 -18.48 28.92
CA ARG A 80 15.28 -17.97 29.31
C ARG A 80 15.23 -17.21 30.65
N THR A 81 14.20 -16.40 30.84
CA THR A 81 14.02 -15.61 32.08
C THR A 81 13.74 -16.52 33.29
N VAL A 82 12.97 -17.59 33.10
CA VAL A 82 12.72 -18.60 34.13
C VAL A 82 14.01 -19.34 34.49
N TYR A 83 14.79 -19.82 33.51
CA TYR A 83 16.09 -20.45 33.78
C TYR A 83 17.04 -19.54 34.56
N ARG A 84 17.09 -18.24 34.19
CA ARG A 84 17.88 -17.25 34.93
C ARG A 84 17.41 -17.08 36.37
N LYS A 85 16.09 -17.04 36.62
CA LYS A 85 15.53 -16.88 37.97
C LYS A 85 15.71 -18.12 38.84
N LEU A 86 15.67 -19.31 38.25
CA LEU A 86 15.88 -20.58 38.93
C LEU A 86 17.37 -20.95 39.07
N ASN A 87 18.27 -20.10 38.56
CA ASN A 87 19.72 -20.33 38.54
C ASN A 87 20.13 -21.65 37.86
N ILE A 88 19.34 -22.07 36.87
CA ILE A 88 19.58 -23.26 36.04
C ILE A 88 20.36 -22.83 34.80
N VAL A 89 21.31 -23.66 34.36
CA VAL A 89 22.07 -23.43 33.12
C VAL A 89 21.08 -23.40 31.95
N CYS A 90 20.94 -22.22 31.33
CA CYS A 90 20.08 -22.06 30.15
C CYS A 90 20.66 -22.90 29.00
N PRO A 91 19.84 -23.75 28.34
CA PRO A 91 20.29 -24.46 27.16
C PRO A 91 20.78 -23.46 26.10
N PRO A 92 21.96 -23.66 25.49
CA PRO A 92 22.52 -22.75 24.47
C PRO A 92 21.64 -22.70 23.21
N GLN A 93 20.82 -23.72 23.00
CA GLN A 93 19.84 -23.82 21.91
C GLN A 93 18.77 -22.71 22.00
N VAL A 94 18.33 -22.34 23.21
CA VAL A 94 17.32 -21.28 23.40
C VAL A 94 17.88 -19.92 22.98
N ASP A 95 19.13 -19.62 23.37
CA ASP A 95 19.79 -18.37 22.99
C ASP A 95 20.11 -18.32 21.49
N ALA A 96 20.52 -19.45 20.89
CA ALA A 96 20.74 -19.57 19.45
C ALA A 96 19.43 -19.37 18.64
N LEU A 97 18.32 -19.95 19.09
CA LEU A 97 17.00 -19.81 18.44
C LEU A 97 16.48 -18.37 18.56
N ILE A 98 16.60 -17.73 19.72
CA ILE A 98 16.26 -16.31 19.90
C ILE A 98 17.05 -15.43 18.92
N MET A 99 18.36 -15.70 18.77
CA MET A 99 19.22 -14.92 17.89
C MET A 99 18.85 -15.11 16.42
N ARG A 100 18.58 -16.35 15.99
CA ARG A 100 18.15 -16.66 14.61
C ARG A 100 16.79 -16.07 14.26
N LEU A 101 15.80 -16.20 15.15
CA LEU A 101 14.47 -15.62 14.94
C LEU A 101 14.53 -14.09 14.85
N ARG A 102 15.33 -13.43 15.68
CA ARG A 102 15.52 -11.97 15.59
C ARG A 102 16.20 -11.57 14.28
N ALA A 103 17.23 -12.29 13.86
CA ALA A 103 17.91 -12.01 12.60
C ALA A 103 16.93 -12.10 11.42
N LEU A 104 16.09 -13.13 11.37
CA LEU A 104 15.07 -13.29 10.34
C LEU A 104 14.02 -12.17 10.35
N THR A 105 13.54 -11.75 11.53
CA THR A 105 12.57 -10.64 11.60
C THR A 105 13.14 -9.32 11.08
N HIS A 106 14.45 -9.09 11.23
CA HIS A 106 15.11 -7.88 10.76
C HIS A 106 15.48 -7.93 9.27
N THR A 107 15.82 -9.09 8.72
CA THR A 107 16.16 -9.24 7.31
C THR A 107 14.93 -9.33 6.41
N GLN A 108 13.86 -9.99 6.86
CA GLN A 108 12.63 -10.18 6.08
C GLN A 108 11.82 -8.89 5.85
N ALA A 109 12.04 -7.85 6.65
CA ALA A 109 11.41 -6.54 6.41
C ALA A 109 11.98 -5.80 5.17
N LEU A 110 13.09 -6.27 4.60
CA LEU A 110 13.86 -5.56 3.57
C LEU A 110 14.04 -6.34 2.25
N ASP A 111 13.79 -7.65 2.21
CA ASP A 111 14.04 -8.44 1.00
C ASP A 111 12.77 -8.60 0.14
N LYS A 112 12.69 -7.76 -0.91
CA LYS A 112 11.62 -7.72 -1.92
C LYS A 112 11.96 -8.60 -3.13
N SER A 113 12.63 -9.74 -2.93
CA SER A 113 12.92 -10.70 -4.02
C SER A 113 12.00 -11.93 -4.02
N VAL A 114 11.02 -12.00 -3.11
CA VAL A 114 10.11 -13.15 -2.96
C VAL A 114 8.96 -13.09 -3.97
N THR A 115 9.27 -13.32 -5.24
CA THR A 115 8.30 -13.78 -6.24
C THR A 115 8.34 -15.31 -6.29
N ASP A 116 7.17 -15.91 -6.09
CA ASP A 116 6.77 -17.28 -6.41
C ASP A 116 7.79 -18.41 -6.11
N SER A 117 7.42 -19.29 -5.18
CA SER A 117 8.10 -20.54 -4.74
C SER A 117 9.29 -20.37 -3.79
N ASP A 118 9.03 -19.85 -2.58
CA ASP A 118 10.11 -19.36 -1.74
C ASP A 118 10.55 -20.33 -0.59
N PRO A 119 11.80 -20.84 -0.60
CA PRO A 119 12.37 -21.72 0.44
C PRO A 119 12.51 -21.03 1.80
N THR A 120 12.26 -19.72 1.88
CA THR A 120 12.36 -18.90 3.10
C THR A 120 11.17 -19.07 4.03
N THR A 121 9.96 -19.30 3.48
CA THR A 121 8.76 -19.63 4.28
C THR A 121 8.92 -21.00 4.92
N GLU A 122 9.52 -21.95 4.20
CA GLU A 122 9.89 -23.26 4.76
C GLU A 122 10.99 -23.13 5.82
N SER A 123 11.97 -22.24 5.63
CA SER A 123 12.97 -21.95 6.66
C SER A 123 12.35 -21.33 7.93
N PHE A 124 11.36 -20.45 7.79
CA PHE A 124 10.65 -19.89 8.95
C PHE A 124 9.78 -20.94 9.65
N LYS A 125 9.02 -21.74 8.88
CA LYS A 125 8.19 -22.82 9.43
C LYS A 125 9.02 -23.87 10.17
N THR A 126 10.12 -24.33 9.58
CA THR A 126 11.04 -25.29 10.23
C THR A 126 11.65 -24.74 11.51
N LEU A 127 12.01 -23.46 11.56
CA LEU A 127 12.50 -22.82 12.78
C LEU A 127 11.42 -22.64 13.86
N VAL A 128 10.18 -22.35 13.47
CA VAL A 128 9.04 -22.31 14.38
C VAL A 128 8.74 -23.71 14.92
N GLU A 129 8.81 -24.73 14.08
CA GLU A 129 8.65 -26.13 14.49
C GLU A 129 9.77 -26.58 15.43
N GLU A 130 11.03 -26.25 15.14
CA GLU A 130 12.18 -26.53 16.02
C GLU A 130 12.02 -25.82 17.37
N ALA A 131 11.63 -24.54 17.36
CA ALA A 131 11.38 -23.78 18.58
C ALA A 131 10.21 -24.35 19.39
N ASN A 132 9.13 -24.76 18.73
CA ASN A 132 7.99 -25.41 19.38
C ASN A 132 8.38 -26.79 19.93
N ALA A 133 9.16 -27.58 19.21
CA ALA A 133 9.66 -28.87 19.68
C ALA A 133 10.49 -28.69 20.95
N VAL A 134 11.39 -27.70 20.99
CA VAL A 134 12.15 -27.37 22.19
C VAL A 134 11.22 -26.94 23.33
N LEU A 135 10.21 -26.11 23.06
CA LEU A 135 9.22 -25.67 24.06
C LEU A 135 8.34 -26.80 24.61
N VAL A 136 8.07 -27.83 23.82
CA VAL A 136 7.20 -28.98 24.17
C VAL A 136 7.98 -30.15 24.76
N SER A 137 9.30 -30.26 24.53
CA SER A 137 10.12 -31.40 24.96
C SER A 137 10.48 -31.42 26.45
N GLU A 138 9.57 -31.04 27.34
CA GLU A 138 9.67 -31.19 28.80
C GLU A 138 8.51 -32.02 29.36
#